data_AF-A0A351GQY6-F1
#
_entry.id   AF-A0A351GQY6-F1
#
_cell.length_a   1.000
_cell.length_b   1.000
_cell.length_c   1.000
_cell.angle_alpha   90.00
_cell.angle_beta   90.00
_cell.angle_gamma   90.00
#
_symmetry.space_group_name_H-M   'P 1'
#
loop_
_entity.id
_entity.type
_entity.pdbx_description
1 polymer ?
#
loop_
_entity_poly.entity_id
_entity_poly.type
_entity_poly.pdbx_seq_one_letter_code
_entity_poly.pdbx_strand_id
1 'polypeptide(L)'
;MVRLFRFCLILWITLVSPSFAQGVAPEAYDSWNKDATRAEAVVENAEASDAALEALRSQIVDWRQKFLDAQSQDIARVAILEDQLNALAPVPETGLDPLADRRAALSEQLNAARAPLLRAEEAYSRASGLIREIDQIISARRTNALLELGPTPLAPSKWLTATTEVVGVISGLVDEVSDAFNNAAARASFQSNLLNIVLQLSLTIAFFFGASRVSLQARDLSQNVARNPRLAHLIAASIKMAMLIAAFYTLGAALLQTGMFGVRGALVLDAMPIWAGYIIAAIFISDRLATGSGSAFELPSDIEEGSIRRTFVLGALIFVIDHALEHVFVFNEVS
;
A
#
# COMPACT_ATOMS: atom_id res chain seq x y z
N MET A 1 21.88 -25.96 53.68
CA MET A 1 21.57 -25.01 52.58
C MET A 1 22.80 -24.62 51.75
N VAL A 2 23.97 -24.36 52.33
CA VAL A 2 25.19 -23.95 51.59
C VAL A 2 25.73 -25.01 50.59
N ARG A 3 25.53 -26.30 50.85
CA ARG A 3 25.96 -27.39 49.94
C ARG A 3 25.07 -27.57 48.71
N LEU A 4 23.77 -27.28 48.82
CA LEU A 4 22.84 -27.30 47.68
C LEU A 4 23.06 -26.08 46.77
N PHE A 5 23.38 -24.91 47.35
CA PHE A 5 23.69 -23.72 46.57
C PHE A 5 24.98 -23.86 45.76
N ARG A 6 26.01 -24.53 46.31
CA ARG A 6 27.24 -24.86 45.57
C ARG A 6 27.01 -25.84 44.42
N PHE A 7 26.12 -26.82 44.58
CA PHE A 7 25.78 -27.75 43.52
C PHE A 7 24.98 -27.09 42.39
N CYS A 8 24.02 -26.21 42.71
CA CYS A 8 23.29 -25.43 41.70
C CYS A 8 24.20 -24.44 40.95
N LEU A 9 25.19 -23.86 41.62
CA LEU A 9 26.11 -22.88 41.00
C LEU A 9 27.15 -23.56 40.09
N ILE A 10 27.56 -24.79 40.40
CA ILE A 10 28.41 -25.61 39.52
C ILE A 10 27.62 -26.15 38.32
N LEU A 11 26.34 -26.53 38.52
CA LEU A 11 25.45 -26.99 37.45
C LEU A 11 25.09 -25.87 36.46
N TRP A 12 25.01 -24.61 36.92
CA TRP A 12 24.77 -23.44 36.07
C TRP A 12 25.96 -23.09 35.18
N ILE A 13 27.19 -23.33 35.64
CA ILE A 13 28.41 -23.09 34.85
C ILE A 13 28.58 -24.17 33.75
N THR A 14 28.02 -25.37 33.93
CA THR A 14 28.09 -26.45 32.91
C THR A 14 27.00 -26.38 31.84
N LEU A 15 26.00 -25.50 31.97
CA LEU A 15 24.96 -25.27 30.94
C LEU A 15 25.21 -24.02 30.08
N VAL A 16 26.26 -23.26 30.35
CA VAL A 16 26.75 -22.25 29.40
C VAL A 16 27.63 -22.97 28.39
N SER A 17 27.02 -23.47 27.32
CA SER A 17 27.76 -23.88 26.13
C SER A 17 28.61 -22.69 25.67
N PRO A 18 29.93 -22.84 25.50
CA PRO A 18 30.71 -21.85 24.76
C PRO A 18 30.33 -22.01 23.29
N SER A 19 29.22 -21.41 22.87
CA SER A 19 28.84 -21.29 21.45
C SER A 19 29.50 -20.08 20.78
N PHE A 20 30.55 -19.52 21.37
CA PHE A 20 31.31 -18.43 20.79
C PHE A 20 32.73 -18.88 20.46
N ALA A 21 33.15 -18.56 19.24
CA ALA A 21 34.46 -18.79 18.62
C ALA A 21 34.68 -20.16 17.98
N GLN A 22 33.94 -20.44 16.91
CA GLN A 22 34.46 -21.22 15.79
C GLN A 22 34.15 -20.41 14.52
N GLY A 23 35.20 -19.97 13.82
CA GLY A 23 35.06 -19.36 12.49
C GLY A 23 34.32 -20.30 11.52
N VAL A 24 33.95 -19.80 10.35
CA VAL A 24 33.21 -20.58 9.35
C VAL A 24 33.97 -21.88 9.03
N ALA A 25 33.34 -23.01 9.33
CA ALA A 25 33.95 -24.33 9.14
C ALA A 25 34.28 -24.58 7.65
N PRO A 26 35.31 -25.39 7.33
CA PRO A 26 35.65 -25.72 5.95
C PRO A 26 34.45 -26.23 5.13
N GLU A 27 33.59 -27.04 5.74
CA GLU A 27 32.37 -27.59 5.12
C GLU A 27 31.36 -26.49 4.71
N ALA A 28 31.33 -25.39 5.45
CA ALA A 28 30.48 -24.24 5.15
C ALA A 28 31.03 -23.44 3.96
N TYR A 29 32.34 -23.39 3.75
CA TYR A 29 32.94 -22.79 2.54
C TYR A 29 32.62 -23.61 1.28
N ASP A 30 32.57 -24.94 1.37
CA ASP A 30 32.15 -25.79 0.25
C ASP A 30 30.68 -25.55 -0.10
N SER A 31 29.83 -25.34 0.91
CA SER A 31 28.42 -25.00 0.73
C SER A 31 28.25 -23.63 0.10
N TRP A 32 29.02 -22.63 0.58
CA TRP A 32 29.07 -21.30 -0.03
C TRP A 32 29.50 -21.35 -1.49
N ASN A 33 30.56 -22.09 -1.83
CA ASN A 33 31.05 -22.16 -3.21
C ASN A 33 30.01 -22.75 -4.16
N LYS A 34 29.21 -23.73 -3.71
CA LYS A 34 28.10 -24.28 -4.50
C LYS A 34 26.99 -23.26 -4.70
N ASP A 35 26.62 -22.55 -3.64
CA ASP A 35 25.57 -21.53 -3.69
C ASP A 35 25.99 -20.32 -4.54
N ALA A 36 27.23 -19.86 -4.41
CA ALA A 36 27.79 -18.77 -5.20
C ALA A 36 27.87 -19.13 -6.69
N THR A 37 28.39 -20.32 -7.03
CA THR A 37 28.44 -20.80 -8.43
C THR A 37 27.03 -20.91 -9.05
N ARG A 38 26.06 -21.37 -8.27
CA ARG A 38 24.66 -21.42 -8.70
C ARG A 38 24.09 -20.03 -8.93
N ALA A 39 24.39 -19.09 -8.03
CA ALA A 39 23.95 -17.71 -8.15
C ALA A 39 24.53 -17.04 -9.38
N GLU A 40 25.83 -17.21 -9.64
CA GLU A 40 26.53 -16.70 -10.82
C GLU A 40 25.86 -17.20 -12.11
N ALA A 41 25.58 -18.51 -12.21
CA ALA A 41 24.90 -19.07 -13.38
C ALA A 41 23.47 -18.52 -13.57
N VAL A 42 22.75 -18.27 -12.48
CA VAL A 42 21.39 -17.68 -12.54
C VAL A 42 21.43 -16.22 -12.99
N VAL A 43 22.38 -15.46 -12.47
CA VAL A 43 22.56 -14.04 -12.79
C VAL A 43 23.05 -13.84 -14.23
N GLU A 44 23.98 -14.68 -14.70
CA GLU A 44 24.53 -14.62 -16.06
C GLU A 44 23.45 -14.82 -17.14
N ASN A 45 22.56 -15.79 -16.93
CA ASN A 45 21.48 -16.07 -17.88
C ASN A 45 20.29 -15.11 -17.71
N ALA A 46 20.11 -14.52 -16.52
CA ALA A 46 18.97 -13.67 -16.17
C ALA A 46 17.59 -14.25 -16.58
N GLU A 47 17.44 -15.58 -16.63
CA GLU A 47 16.21 -16.27 -17.04
C GLU A 47 15.29 -16.62 -15.86
N ALA A 48 15.77 -16.49 -14.62
CA ALA A 48 14.97 -16.79 -13.44
C ALA A 48 13.85 -15.76 -13.23
N SER A 49 12.74 -16.19 -12.64
CA SER A 49 11.64 -15.31 -12.24
C SER A 49 12.06 -14.35 -11.11
N ASP A 50 11.40 -13.20 -10.99
CA ASP A 50 11.70 -12.22 -9.94
C ASP A 50 11.61 -12.81 -8.53
N ALA A 51 10.63 -13.69 -8.28
CA ALA A 51 10.48 -14.39 -7.00
C ALA A 51 11.68 -15.32 -6.71
N ALA A 52 12.20 -16.01 -7.73
CA ALA A 52 13.37 -16.85 -7.58
C ALA A 52 14.64 -16.03 -7.34
N LEU A 53 14.79 -14.87 -8.00
CA LEU A 53 15.89 -13.94 -7.78
C LEU A 53 15.87 -13.35 -6.36
N GLU A 54 14.71 -12.99 -5.83
CA GLU A 54 14.59 -12.47 -4.46
C GLU A 54 14.91 -13.55 -3.41
N ALA A 55 14.46 -14.78 -3.64
CA ALA A 55 14.79 -15.92 -2.77
C ALA A 55 16.31 -16.19 -2.76
N LEU A 56 16.94 -16.18 -3.95
CA LEU A 56 18.39 -16.33 -4.11
C LEU A 56 19.14 -15.19 -3.40
N ARG A 57 18.67 -13.94 -3.56
CA ARG A 57 19.23 -12.77 -2.87
C ARG A 57 19.21 -12.93 -1.36
N SER A 58 18.09 -13.38 -0.79
CA SER A 58 17.97 -13.63 0.65
C SER A 58 19.01 -14.65 1.13
N GLN A 59 19.19 -15.75 0.39
CA GLN A 59 20.18 -16.78 0.73
C GLN A 59 21.62 -16.23 0.70
N ILE A 60 21.95 -15.37 -0.26
CA ILE A 60 23.28 -14.75 -0.36
C ILE A 60 23.49 -13.70 0.74
N VAL A 61 22.44 -12.98 1.14
CA VAL A 61 22.49 -12.05 2.29
C VAL A 61 22.84 -12.79 3.58
N ASP A 62 22.28 -13.97 3.80
CA ASP A 62 22.60 -14.80 4.97
C ASP A 62 24.08 -15.24 4.96
N TRP A 63 24.59 -15.63 3.79
CA TRP A 63 26.02 -15.94 3.62
C TRP A 63 26.91 -14.73 3.89
N ARG A 64 26.56 -13.57 3.33
CA ARG A 64 27.29 -12.31 3.56
C ARG A 64 27.36 -11.98 5.04
N GLN A 65 26.27 -12.17 5.79
CA GLN A 65 26.27 -11.94 7.24
C GLN A 65 27.22 -12.90 7.95
N LYS A 66 27.21 -14.20 7.61
CA LYS A 66 28.15 -15.18 8.19
C LYS A 66 29.62 -14.80 7.96
N PHE A 67 29.96 -14.30 6.77
CA PHE A 67 31.33 -13.86 6.49
C PHE A 67 31.70 -12.56 7.18
N LEU A 68 30.74 -11.64 7.37
CA LEU A 68 30.95 -10.44 8.17
C LEU A 68 31.24 -10.78 9.64
N ASP A 69 30.46 -11.70 10.19
CA ASP A 69 30.66 -12.17 11.57
C ASP A 69 32.03 -12.86 11.72
N ALA A 70 32.43 -13.68 10.74
CA ALA A 70 33.74 -14.32 10.72
C ALA A 70 34.91 -13.31 10.67
N GLN A 71 34.82 -12.30 9.79
CA GLN A 71 35.80 -11.21 9.74
C GLN A 71 35.92 -10.51 11.09
N SER A 72 34.79 -10.19 11.72
CA SER A 72 34.79 -9.48 13.00
C SER A 72 35.51 -10.26 14.12
N GLN A 73 35.45 -11.60 14.09
CA GLN A 73 36.14 -12.46 15.04
C GLN A 73 37.66 -12.50 14.79
N ASP A 74 38.07 -12.56 13.52
CA ASP A 74 39.48 -12.72 13.15
C ASP A 74 40.26 -11.39 13.18
N ILE A 75 39.61 -10.26 12.89
CA ILE A 75 40.21 -8.91 12.92
C ILE A 75 40.85 -8.62 14.29
N ALA A 76 40.12 -8.88 15.37
CA ALA A 76 40.62 -8.63 16.72
C ALA A 76 41.87 -9.47 17.04
N ARG A 77 41.90 -10.72 16.58
CA ARG A 77 43.04 -11.62 16.78
C ARG A 77 44.25 -11.21 15.97
N VAL A 78 44.06 -10.83 14.72
CA VAL A 78 45.13 -10.32 13.84
C VAL A 78 45.72 -9.04 14.44
N ALA A 79 44.89 -8.09 14.86
CA ALA A 79 45.34 -6.85 15.48
C ALA A 79 46.19 -7.09 16.74
N ILE A 80 45.77 -8.01 17.63
CA ILE A 80 46.55 -8.35 18.83
C ILE A 80 47.92 -8.93 18.46
N LEU A 81 48.01 -9.80 17.45
CA LEU A 81 49.28 -10.39 17.02
C LEU A 81 50.20 -9.36 16.35
N GLU A 82 49.63 -8.42 15.58
CA GLU A 82 50.36 -7.28 15.02
C GLU A 82 50.91 -6.37 16.11
N ASP A 83 50.10 -6.02 17.12
CA ASP A 83 50.53 -5.22 18.27
C ASP A 83 51.65 -5.91 19.05
N GLN A 84 51.54 -7.23 19.27
CA GLN A 84 52.60 -8.01 19.93
C GLN A 84 53.90 -8.03 19.12
N LEU A 85 53.81 -8.12 17.79
CA LEU A 85 54.97 -8.09 16.90
C LEU A 85 55.62 -6.70 16.89
N ASN A 86 54.82 -5.64 16.88
CA ASN A 86 55.25 -4.24 16.90
C ASN A 86 55.86 -3.83 18.25
N ALA A 87 55.42 -4.44 19.35
CA ALA A 87 55.98 -4.21 20.68
C ALA A 87 57.38 -4.83 20.87
N LEU A 88 57.81 -5.76 20.01
CA LEU A 88 59.18 -6.27 20.03
C LEU A 88 60.15 -5.18 19.54
N ALA A 89 61.22 -4.94 20.30
CA ALA A 89 62.26 -3.98 19.94
C ALA A 89 62.78 -4.25 18.51
N PRO A 90 63.07 -3.20 17.71
CA PRO A 90 63.51 -3.35 16.32
C PRO A 90 64.74 -4.26 16.21
N VAL A 91 64.85 -4.97 15.08
CA VAL A 91 65.98 -5.86 14.80
C VAL A 91 67.28 -5.06 14.94
N PRO A 92 68.27 -5.51 15.73
CA PRO A 92 69.53 -4.79 15.89
C PRO A 92 70.25 -4.63 14.54
N GLU A 93 70.75 -3.43 14.23
CA GLU A 93 71.49 -3.19 12.98
C GLU A 93 72.82 -3.97 12.91
N THR A 94 73.37 -4.34 14.07
CA THR A 94 74.59 -5.15 14.19
C THR A 94 74.49 -6.12 15.36
N GLY A 95 74.79 -7.40 15.13
CA GLY A 95 74.81 -8.45 16.16
C GLY A 95 73.71 -9.52 16.00
N LEU A 96 73.70 -10.50 16.90
CA LEU A 96 72.67 -11.54 16.97
C LEU A 96 71.40 -10.97 17.62
N ASP A 97 70.25 -11.17 16.99
CA ASP A 97 68.94 -10.77 17.51
C ASP A 97 68.50 -11.71 18.66
N PRO A 98 68.45 -11.24 19.92
CA PRO A 98 68.08 -12.07 21.06
C PRO A 98 66.60 -12.50 21.05
N LEU A 99 65.77 -11.92 20.18
CA LEU A 99 64.33 -12.18 20.07
C LEU A 99 63.95 -12.84 18.74
N ALA A 100 64.93 -13.32 17.95
CA ALA A 100 64.71 -13.89 16.63
C ALA A 100 63.65 -15.02 16.63
N ASP A 101 63.79 -15.98 17.54
CA ASP A 101 62.84 -17.11 17.65
C ASP A 101 61.43 -16.64 18.01
N ARG A 102 61.31 -15.62 18.88
CA ARG A 102 60.01 -15.07 19.27
C ARG A 102 59.35 -14.31 18.14
N ARG A 103 60.12 -13.54 17.38
CA ARG A 103 59.66 -12.82 16.19
C ARG A 103 59.20 -13.79 15.10
N ALA A 104 59.95 -14.87 14.86
CA ALA A 104 59.58 -15.92 13.92
C ALA A 104 58.26 -16.60 14.34
N ALA A 105 58.13 -16.99 15.61
CA ALA A 105 56.91 -17.63 16.12
C ALA A 105 55.66 -16.73 16.04
N LEU A 106 55.78 -15.43 16.35
CA LEU A 106 54.66 -14.49 16.21
C LEU A 106 54.29 -14.23 14.75
N SER A 107 55.28 -14.16 13.85
CA SER A 107 55.04 -14.00 12.40
C SER A 107 54.32 -15.21 11.82
N GLU A 108 54.67 -16.42 12.26
CA GLU A 108 53.97 -17.65 11.86
C GLU A 108 52.52 -17.66 12.37
N GLN A 109 52.29 -17.28 13.62
CA GLN A 109 50.94 -17.16 14.19
C GLN A 109 50.10 -16.09 13.47
N LEU A 110 50.70 -14.95 13.11
CA LEU A 110 50.03 -13.90 12.36
C LEU A 110 49.63 -14.38 10.97
N ASN A 111 50.53 -15.06 10.25
CA ASN A 111 50.23 -15.63 8.94
C ASN A 111 49.10 -16.67 9.01
N ALA A 112 49.10 -17.52 10.05
CA ALA A 112 48.03 -18.47 10.28
C ALA A 112 46.69 -17.80 10.59
N ALA A 113 46.68 -16.65 11.28
CA ALA A 113 45.48 -15.88 11.60
C ALA A 113 44.96 -15.02 10.44
N ARG A 114 45.85 -14.53 9.55
CA ARG A 114 45.46 -13.74 8.36
C ARG A 114 44.78 -14.57 7.29
N ALA A 115 45.18 -15.83 7.12
CA ALA A 115 44.60 -16.71 6.11
C ALA A 115 43.07 -16.86 6.17
N PRO A 116 42.43 -17.13 7.33
CA PRO A 116 40.96 -17.18 7.43
C PRO A 116 40.30 -15.82 7.23
N LEU A 117 40.91 -14.72 7.72
CA LEU A 117 40.40 -13.36 7.53
C LEU A 117 40.29 -13.01 6.03
N LEU A 118 41.37 -13.22 5.27
CA LEU A 118 41.42 -12.96 3.83
C LEU A 118 40.36 -13.77 3.06
N ARG A 119 40.15 -15.05 3.43
CA ARG A 119 39.09 -15.87 2.82
C ARG A 119 37.69 -15.33 3.12
N ALA A 120 37.45 -14.86 4.34
CA ALA A 120 36.16 -14.31 4.73
C ALA A 120 35.89 -12.98 4.01
N GLU A 121 36.91 -12.13 3.84
CA GLU A 121 36.84 -10.89 3.06
C GLU A 121 36.52 -11.16 1.58
N GLU A 122 37.20 -12.11 0.95
CA GLU A 122 36.95 -12.53 -0.43
C GLU A 122 35.49 -13.02 -0.60
N ALA A 123 35.05 -13.91 0.28
CA ALA A 123 33.70 -14.48 0.22
C ALA A 123 32.62 -13.41 0.47
N TYR A 124 32.85 -12.48 1.40
CA TYR A 124 31.98 -11.34 1.63
C TYR A 124 31.88 -10.42 0.41
N SER A 125 33.02 -10.14 -0.24
CA SER A 125 33.08 -9.33 -1.45
C SER A 125 32.30 -9.98 -2.59
N ARG A 126 32.50 -11.28 -2.81
CA ARG A 126 31.76 -12.08 -3.80
C ARG A 126 30.25 -12.08 -3.53
N ALA A 127 29.82 -12.30 -2.28
CA ALA A 127 28.41 -12.24 -1.90
C ALA A 127 27.80 -10.85 -2.15
N SER A 128 28.54 -9.79 -1.83
CA SER A 128 28.11 -8.41 -2.05
C SER A 128 28.01 -8.05 -3.53
N GLY A 129 28.90 -8.60 -4.38
CA GLY A 129 28.83 -8.50 -5.83
C GLY A 129 27.55 -9.12 -6.38
N LEU A 130 27.28 -10.38 -6.01
CA LEU A 130 26.09 -11.10 -6.47
C LEU A 130 24.78 -10.43 -6.06
N ILE A 131 24.68 -9.92 -4.82
CA ILE A 131 23.50 -9.16 -4.38
C ILE A 131 23.27 -7.93 -5.27
N ARG A 132 24.35 -7.22 -5.61
CA ARG A 132 24.26 -6.01 -6.45
C ARG A 132 23.79 -6.34 -7.86
N GLU A 133 24.28 -7.43 -8.44
CA GLU A 133 23.86 -7.87 -9.78
C GLU A 133 22.39 -8.30 -9.80
N ILE A 134 21.94 -9.04 -8.78
CA ILE A 134 20.52 -9.40 -8.63
C ILE A 134 19.64 -8.14 -8.50
N ASP A 135 20.04 -7.18 -7.67
CA ASP A 135 19.31 -5.92 -7.47
C ASP A 135 19.21 -5.11 -8.79
N GLN A 136 20.26 -5.13 -9.61
CA GLN A 136 20.26 -4.50 -10.93
C GLN A 136 19.27 -5.18 -11.90
N ILE A 137 19.23 -6.50 -11.94
CA ILE A 137 18.28 -7.25 -12.80
C ILE A 137 16.83 -6.92 -12.39
N ILE A 138 16.53 -6.98 -11.10
CA ILE A 138 15.17 -6.72 -10.59
C ILE A 138 14.75 -5.27 -10.87
N SER A 139 15.64 -4.30 -10.63
CA SER A 139 15.33 -2.88 -10.88
C SER A 139 15.15 -2.55 -12.37
N ALA A 140 15.94 -3.16 -13.26
CA ALA A 140 15.78 -3.02 -14.71
C ALA A 140 14.42 -3.56 -15.18
N ARG A 141 14.00 -4.74 -14.70
CA ARG A 141 12.70 -5.34 -15.02
C ARG A 141 11.53 -4.48 -14.53
N ARG A 142 11.59 -3.99 -13.29
CA ARG A 142 10.56 -3.08 -12.75
C ARG A 142 10.46 -1.79 -13.55
N THR A 143 11.59 -1.22 -13.95
CA THR A 143 11.62 -0.01 -14.78
C THR A 143 10.98 -0.26 -16.14
N ASN A 144 11.31 -1.37 -16.79
CA ASN A 144 10.69 -1.75 -18.07
C ASN A 144 9.18 -1.98 -17.93
N ALA A 145 8.74 -2.67 -16.88
CA ALA A 145 7.31 -2.85 -16.60
C ALA A 145 6.59 -1.50 -16.41
N LEU A 146 7.18 -0.54 -15.69
CA LEU A 146 6.60 0.81 -15.53
C LEU A 146 6.56 1.60 -16.84
N LEU A 147 7.52 1.41 -17.74
CA LEU A 147 7.53 2.04 -19.06
C LEU A 147 6.52 1.40 -20.02
N GLU A 148 6.22 0.10 -19.86
CA GLU A 148 5.18 -0.61 -20.60
C GLU A 148 3.75 -0.22 -20.17
N LEU A 149 3.55 0.28 -18.94
CA LEU A 149 2.24 0.69 -18.43
C LEU A 149 1.62 1.94 -19.12
N GLY A 150 2.28 2.53 -20.11
CA GLY A 150 1.75 3.67 -20.86
C GLY A 150 1.75 4.99 -20.07
N PRO A 151 1.21 6.08 -20.65
CA PRO A 151 1.28 7.41 -20.06
C PRO A 151 0.54 7.46 -18.71
N THR A 152 1.23 7.97 -17.69
CA THR A 152 0.72 7.97 -16.32
C THR A 152 -0.40 9.00 -16.12
N PRO A 153 -1.39 8.72 -15.25
CA PRO A 153 -2.47 9.65 -14.91
C PRO A 153 -1.96 10.93 -14.21
N LEU A 154 -0.68 11.00 -13.84
CA LEU A 154 -0.05 12.18 -13.23
C LEU A 154 0.50 13.19 -14.25
N ALA A 155 0.38 12.93 -15.55
CA ALA A 155 0.88 13.83 -16.59
C ALA A 155 0.08 15.14 -16.63
N PRO A 156 0.66 16.31 -16.23
CA PRO A 156 -0.09 17.57 -16.11
C PRO A 156 -0.73 18.05 -17.41
N SER A 157 -0.13 17.69 -18.56
CA SER A 157 -0.67 18.01 -19.88
C SER A 157 -2.01 17.33 -20.15
N LYS A 158 -2.25 16.14 -19.61
CA LYS A 158 -3.52 15.41 -19.76
C LYS A 158 -4.62 15.97 -18.86
N TRP A 159 -4.26 16.48 -17.69
CA TRP A 159 -5.19 17.21 -16.83
C TRP A 159 -5.74 18.46 -17.51
N LEU A 160 -4.90 19.19 -18.26
CA LEU A 160 -5.37 20.35 -19.01
C LEU A 160 -6.44 19.97 -20.03
N THR A 161 -6.21 18.92 -20.82
CA THR A 161 -7.19 18.39 -21.78
C THR A 161 -8.49 17.95 -21.10
N ALA A 162 -8.39 17.16 -20.01
CA ALA A 162 -9.56 16.71 -19.26
C ALA A 162 -10.39 17.90 -18.72
N THR A 163 -9.74 18.96 -18.22
CA THR A 163 -10.47 20.16 -17.74
C THR A 163 -11.19 20.88 -18.88
N THR A 164 -10.61 20.96 -20.07
CA THR A 164 -11.28 21.59 -21.23
C THR A 164 -12.49 20.78 -21.69
N GLU A 165 -12.41 19.45 -21.65
CA GLU A 165 -13.52 18.57 -22.00
C GLU A 165 -14.68 18.70 -21.01
N VAL A 166 -14.40 18.71 -19.71
CA VAL A 166 -15.43 18.93 -18.66
C VAL A 166 -16.13 20.28 -18.83
N VAL A 167 -15.38 21.34 -19.10
CA VAL A 167 -15.96 22.68 -19.37
C VAL A 167 -16.80 22.66 -20.66
N GLY A 168 -16.37 21.91 -21.69
CA GLY A 168 -17.11 21.69 -22.91
C GLY A 168 -18.47 21.00 -22.68
N VAL A 169 -18.51 19.98 -21.82
CA VAL A 169 -19.76 19.30 -21.43
C VAL A 169 -20.71 20.26 -20.71
N ILE A 170 -20.19 21.03 -19.74
CA ILE A 170 -21.01 21.98 -18.97
C ILE A 170 -21.58 23.08 -19.87
N SER A 171 -20.74 23.68 -20.73
CA SER A 171 -21.20 24.71 -21.68
C SER A 171 -22.22 24.16 -22.66
N GLY A 172 -21.99 22.95 -23.20
CA GLY A 172 -22.96 22.29 -24.08
C GLY A 172 -24.31 22.01 -23.41
N LEU A 173 -24.34 21.66 -22.12
CA LEU A 173 -25.60 21.50 -21.37
C LEU A 173 -26.37 22.82 -21.20
N VAL A 174 -25.65 23.93 -20.98
CA VAL A 174 -26.25 25.27 -20.87
C VAL A 174 -26.84 25.68 -22.22
N ASP A 175 -26.12 25.44 -23.31
CA ASP A 175 -26.57 25.73 -24.66
C ASP A 175 -27.82 24.90 -25.02
N GLU A 176 -27.82 23.59 -24.71
CA GLU A 176 -28.99 22.72 -24.93
C GLU A 176 -30.25 23.23 -24.21
N VAL A 177 -30.12 23.62 -22.94
CA VAL A 177 -31.25 24.13 -22.16
C VAL A 177 -31.72 25.47 -22.73
N SER A 178 -30.80 26.37 -23.10
CA SER A 178 -31.10 27.66 -23.70
C SER A 178 -31.84 27.52 -25.05
N ASP A 179 -31.39 26.60 -25.90
CA ASP A 179 -32.01 26.30 -27.19
C ASP A 179 -33.38 25.65 -27.01
N ALA A 180 -33.52 24.75 -26.03
CA ALA A 180 -34.80 24.12 -25.71
C ALA A 180 -35.86 25.15 -25.27
N PHE A 181 -35.47 26.22 -24.57
CA PHE A 181 -36.40 27.31 -24.25
C PHE A 181 -36.94 28.02 -25.48
N ASN A 182 -36.20 28.07 -26.59
CA ASN A 182 -36.65 28.67 -27.85
C ASN A 182 -37.34 27.67 -28.79
N ASN A 183 -37.28 26.37 -28.48
CA ASN A 183 -37.86 25.31 -29.29
C ASN A 183 -39.36 25.08 -28.98
N ALA A 184 -40.20 25.16 -30.01
CA ALA A 184 -41.63 24.92 -29.89
C ALA A 184 -41.97 23.48 -29.46
N ALA A 185 -41.15 22.49 -29.86
CA ALA A 185 -41.36 21.09 -29.50
C ALA A 185 -41.09 20.84 -28.01
N ALA A 186 -40.02 21.42 -27.45
CA ALA A 186 -39.71 21.33 -26.02
C ALA A 186 -40.81 21.99 -25.16
N ARG A 187 -41.29 23.17 -25.57
CA ARG A 187 -42.42 23.84 -24.91
C ARG A 187 -43.69 23.00 -24.95
N ALA A 188 -43.98 22.33 -26.07
CA ALA A 188 -45.14 21.46 -26.20
C ALA A 188 -45.04 20.24 -25.26
N SER A 189 -43.88 19.58 -25.21
CA SER A 189 -43.61 18.46 -24.29
C SER A 189 -43.72 18.87 -22.82
N PHE A 190 -43.21 20.04 -22.45
CA PHE A 190 -43.36 20.58 -21.10
C PHE A 190 -44.83 20.81 -20.72
N GLN A 191 -45.61 21.42 -21.63
CA GLN A 191 -47.03 21.70 -21.40
C GLN A 191 -47.87 20.41 -21.32
N SER A 192 -47.60 19.42 -22.18
CA SER A 192 -48.33 18.15 -22.17
C SER A 192 -48.04 17.31 -20.91
N ASN A 193 -46.81 17.39 -20.38
CA ASN A 193 -46.39 16.62 -19.21
C ASN A 193 -46.47 17.40 -17.89
N LEU A 194 -46.95 18.64 -17.90
CA LEU A 194 -46.90 19.56 -16.76
C LEU A 194 -47.46 18.94 -15.47
N LEU A 195 -48.62 18.27 -15.56
CA LEU A 195 -49.22 17.61 -14.41
C LEU A 195 -48.34 16.49 -13.84
N ASN A 196 -47.76 15.65 -14.71
CA ASN A 196 -46.89 14.56 -14.29
C ASN A 196 -45.58 15.08 -13.67
N ILE A 197 -44.99 16.11 -14.28
CA ILE A 197 -43.79 16.79 -13.76
C ILE A 197 -44.07 17.34 -12.35
N VAL A 198 -45.19 18.04 -12.15
CA VAL A 198 -45.57 18.58 -10.83
C VAL A 198 -45.77 17.47 -9.81
N LEU A 199 -46.43 16.37 -10.19
CA LEU A 199 -46.63 15.22 -9.31
C LEU A 199 -45.30 14.57 -8.91
N GLN A 200 -44.40 14.33 -9.86
CA GLN A 200 -43.09 13.73 -9.60
C GLN A 200 -42.17 14.65 -8.79
N LEU A 201 -42.19 15.96 -9.04
CA LEU A 201 -41.49 16.93 -8.19
C LEU A 201 -42.05 16.95 -6.77
N SER A 202 -43.38 16.91 -6.61
CA SER A 202 -44.00 16.84 -5.29
C SER A 202 -43.61 15.56 -4.54
N LEU A 203 -43.50 14.44 -5.25
CA LEU A 203 -43.05 13.16 -4.71
C LEU A 203 -41.56 13.18 -4.34
N THR A 204 -40.71 13.77 -5.20
CA THR A 204 -39.28 13.99 -4.93
C THR A 204 -39.11 14.77 -3.62
N ILE A 205 -39.83 15.89 -3.49
CA ILE A 205 -39.85 16.73 -2.30
C ILE A 205 -40.31 15.92 -1.08
N ALA A 206 -41.41 15.16 -1.22
CA ALA A 206 -41.92 14.30 -0.16
C ALA A 206 -40.91 13.25 0.30
N PHE A 207 -40.13 12.65 -0.60
CA PHE A 207 -39.07 11.71 -0.24
C PHE A 207 -37.92 12.38 0.51
N PHE A 208 -37.44 13.55 0.09
CA PHE A 208 -36.39 14.28 0.81
C PHE A 208 -36.82 14.69 2.21
N PHE A 209 -38.04 15.21 2.37
CA PHE A 209 -38.58 15.56 3.68
C PHE A 209 -38.91 14.32 4.53
N GLY A 210 -39.41 13.26 3.91
CA GLY A 210 -39.70 11.97 4.54
C GLY A 210 -38.45 11.32 5.12
N ALA A 211 -37.34 11.31 4.36
CA ALA A 211 -36.04 10.82 4.79
C ALA A 211 -35.55 11.52 6.08
N SER A 212 -35.78 12.82 6.19
CA SER A 212 -35.44 13.61 7.39
C SER A 212 -36.36 13.27 8.58
N ARG A 213 -37.67 13.07 8.34
CA ARG A 213 -38.63 12.69 9.38
C ARG A 213 -38.37 11.29 9.94
N VAL A 214 -38.04 10.32 9.09
CA VAL A 214 -37.71 8.95 9.50
C VAL A 214 -36.51 8.94 10.46
N SER A 215 -35.50 9.78 10.20
CA SER A 215 -34.34 9.92 11.08
C SER A 215 -34.69 10.46 12.48
N LEU A 216 -35.69 11.34 12.58
CA LEU A 216 -36.14 11.91 13.86
C LEU A 216 -37.00 10.91 14.63
N GLN A 217 -37.98 10.28 13.98
CA GLN A 217 -38.85 9.28 14.61
C GLN A 217 -38.09 8.06 15.09
N ALA A 218 -37.03 7.65 14.39
CA ALA A 218 -36.19 6.53 14.82
C ALA A 218 -35.49 6.81 16.15
N ARG A 219 -35.06 8.06 16.39
CA ARG A 219 -34.47 8.48 17.67
C ARG A 219 -35.49 8.38 18.80
N ASP A 220 -36.69 8.90 18.59
CA ASP A 220 -37.77 8.88 19.59
C ASP A 220 -38.24 7.46 19.93
N LEU A 221 -38.36 6.58 18.92
CA LEU A 221 -38.75 5.17 19.10
C LEU A 221 -37.66 4.34 19.80
N SER A 222 -36.38 4.63 19.52
CA SER A 222 -35.26 3.95 20.15
C SER A 222 -35.13 4.27 21.64
N GLN A 223 -35.52 5.47 22.06
CA GLN A 223 -35.42 5.94 23.44
C GLN A 223 -36.59 5.48 24.31
N ASN A 224 -37.78 5.31 23.71
CA ASN A 224 -39.02 5.16 24.48
C ASN A 224 -39.68 3.78 24.40
N VAL A 225 -39.45 3.00 23.32
CA VAL A 225 -40.32 1.84 23.00
C VAL A 225 -39.55 0.60 22.54
N ALA A 226 -38.41 0.75 21.85
CA ALA A 226 -37.77 -0.37 21.17
C ALA A 226 -37.00 -1.29 22.14
N ARG A 227 -37.37 -2.59 22.15
CA ARG A 227 -36.64 -3.65 22.87
C ARG A 227 -35.21 -3.87 22.37
N ASN A 228 -34.93 -3.46 21.12
CA ASN A 228 -33.60 -3.45 20.49
C ASN A 228 -33.42 -2.13 19.67
N PRO A 229 -32.87 -1.06 20.27
CA PRO A 229 -32.74 0.26 19.62
C PRO A 229 -31.84 0.24 18.37
N ARG A 230 -30.86 -0.69 18.33
CA ARG A 230 -29.93 -0.85 17.20
C ARG A 230 -30.64 -1.26 15.91
N LEU A 231 -31.58 -2.20 15.98
CA LEU A 231 -32.32 -2.68 14.81
C LEU A 231 -33.28 -1.60 14.27
N ALA A 232 -33.92 -0.84 15.16
CA ALA A 232 -34.79 0.27 14.78
C ALA A 232 -34.01 1.36 14.03
N HIS A 233 -32.81 1.71 14.50
CA HIS A 233 -31.94 2.66 13.80
C HIS A 233 -31.44 2.14 12.46
N LEU A 234 -31.12 0.84 12.35
CA LEU A 234 -30.72 0.23 11.08
C LEU A 234 -31.85 0.29 10.05
N ILE A 235 -33.06 -0.14 10.44
CA ILE A 235 -34.23 -0.12 9.55
C ILE A 235 -34.54 1.31 9.10
N ALA A 236 -34.55 2.27 10.02
CA ALA A 236 -34.79 3.67 9.69
C ALA A 236 -33.73 4.25 8.75
N ALA A 237 -32.45 3.93 8.97
CA ALA A 237 -31.37 4.36 8.09
C ALA A 237 -31.48 3.74 6.69
N SER A 238 -31.87 2.47 6.58
CA SER A 238 -32.10 1.82 5.30
C SER A 238 -33.31 2.40 4.55
N ILE A 239 -34.40 2.71 5.27
CA ILE A 239 -35.57 3.40 4.69
C ILE A 239 -35.17 4.79 4.20
N LYS A 240 -34.40 5.55 4.99
CA LYS A 240 -33.87 6.86 4.61
C LYS A 240 -33.02 6.75 3.34
N MET A 241 -32.13 5.76 3.27
CA MET A 241 -31.30 5.48 2.09
C MET A 241 -32.16 5.23 0.85
N ALA A 242 -33.13 4.32 0.95
CA ALA A 242 -34.02 3.98 -0.15
C ALA A 242 -34.87 5.18 -0.61
N MET A 243 -35.39 5.98 0.33
CA MET A 243 -36.13 7.22 0.01
C MET A 243 -35.27 8.23 -0.75
N LEU A 244 -34.02 8.44 -0.33
CA LEU A 244 -33.12 9.37 -1.00
C LEU A 244 -32.79 8.91 -2.43
N ILE A 245 -32.52 7.61 -2.62
CA ILE A 245 -32.29 7.05 -3.96
C ILE A 245 -33.54 7.23 -4.83
N ALA A 246 -34.72 6.89 -4.31
CA ALA A 246 -35.99 7.09 -5.02
C ALA A 246 -36.26 8.57 -5.37
N ALA A 247 -35.85 9.51 -4.51
CA ALA A 247 -35.94 10.94 -4.80
C ALA A 247 -35.11 11.32 -6.04
N PHE A 248 -33.89 10.81 -6.19
CA PHE A 248 -33.07 11.09 -7.37
C PHE A 248 -33.63 10.45 -8.65
N TYR A 249 -34.19 9.23 -8.58
CA TYR A 249 -34.88 8.63 -9.74
C TYR A 249 -36.09 9.45 -10.18
N THR A 250 -36.94 9.88 -9.23
CA THR A 250 -38.13 10.68 -9.53
C THR A 250 -37.77 12.08 -10.02
N LEU A 251 -36.68 12.67 -9.50
CA LEU A 251 -36.13 13.94 -9.98
C LEU A 251 -35.62 13.84 -11.42
N GLY A 252 -34.79 12.84 -11.72
CA GLY A 252 -34.28 12.61 -13.08
C GLY A 252 -35.40 12.39 -14.08
N ALA A 253 -36.38 11.55 -13.74
CA ALA A 253 -37.56 11.29 -14.58
C ALA A 253 -38.40 12.56 -14.82
N ALA A 254 -38.56 13.42 -13.81
CA ALA A 254 -39.29 14.69 -13.94
C ALA A 254 -38.55 15.65 -14.87
N LEU A 255 -37.23 15.76 -14.72
CA LEU A 255 -36.39 16.63 -15.54
C LEU A 255 -36.33 16.16 -17.00
N LEU A 256 -36.23 14.86 -17.27
CA LEU A 256 -36.27 14.30 -18.62
C LEU A 256 -37.59 14.61 -19.34
N GLN A 257 -38.73 14.54 -18.63
CA GLN A 257 -40.05 14.83 -19.19
C GLN A 257 -40.28 16.30 -19.54
N THR A 258 -39.46 17.22 -19.01
CA THR A 258 -39.55 18.64 -19.39
C THR A 258 -39.23 18.85 -20.88
N GLY A 259 -38.48 17.94 -21.50
CA GLY A 259 -37.96 18.11 -22.86
C GLY A 259 -36.96 19.26 -23.00
N MET A 260 -36.50 19.84 -21.89
CA MET A 260 -35.53 20.94 -21.86
C MET A 260 -34.08 20.47 -21.92
N PHE A 261 -33.85 19.18 -21.70
CA PHE A 261 -32.54 18.56 -21.76
C PHE A 261 -32.41 17.83 -23.09
N GLY A 262 -31.35 18.10 -23.84
CA GLY A 262 -31.05 17.40 -25.10
C GLY A 262 -30.52 15.99 -24.84
N VAL A 263 -29.90 15.39 -25.85
CA VAL A 263 -29.32 14.04 -25.75
C VAL A 263 -28.27 13.98 -24.66
N ARG A 264 -27.48 15.06 -24.52
CA ARG A 264 -26.40 15.14 -23.55
C ARG A 264 -26.94 15.27 -22.13
N GLY A 265 -27.87 16.21 -21.92
CA GLY A 265 -28.53 16.37 -20.63
C GLY A 265 -29.29 15.12 -20.21
N ALA A 266 -29.88 14.39 -21.16
CA ALA A 266 -30.59 13.16 -20.86
C ALA A 266 -29.68 12.06 -20.30
N LEU A 267 -28.48 11.88 -20.87
CA LEU A 267 -27.52 10.88 -20.38
C LEU A 267 -27.04 11.21 -18.95
N VAL A 268 -26.80 12.49 -18.66
CA VAL A 268 -26.43 12.95 -17.31
C VAL A 268 -27.56 12.71 -16.31
N LEU A 269 -28.80 13.02 -16.70
CA LEU A 269 -29.98 12.83 -15.84
C LEU A 269 -30.29 11.35 -15.59
N ASP A 270 -30.00 10.47 -16.54
CA ASP A 270 -30.15 9.03 -16.39
C ASP A 270 -29.08 8.41 -15.47
N ALA A 271 -27.84 8.91 -15.53
CA ALA A 271 -26.75 8.47 -14.65
C ALA A 271 -26.80 9.07 -13.23
N MET A 272 -27.43 10.24 -13.05
CA MET A 272 -27.50 10.95 -11.77
C MET A 272 -27.96 10.10 -10.57
N PRO A 273 -29.02 9.26 -10.66
CA PRO A 273 -29.46 8.44 -9.52
C PRO A 273 -28.43 7.42 -9.07
N ILE A 274 -27.63 6.89 -10.01
CA ILE A 274 -26.54 5.95 -9.71
C ILE A 274 -25.43 6.69 -8.95
N TRP A 275 -25.02 7.86 -9.43
CA TRP A 275 -24.00 8.67 -8.76
C TRP A 275 -24.41 9.09 -7.35
N ALA A 276 -25.64 9.57 -7.19
CA ALA A 276 -26.21 9.88 -5.89
C ALA A 276 -26.26 8.63 -5.00
N GLY A 277 -26.61 7.48 -5.58
CA GLY A 277 -26.61 6.18 -4.90
C GLY A 277 -25.26 5.81 -4.29
N TYR A 278 -24.15 5.97 -5.02
CA TYR A 278 -22.80 5.72 -4.49
C TYR A 278 -22.48 6.60 -3.28
N ILE A 279 -22.76 7.90 -3.37
CA ILE A 279 -22.50 8.85 -2.28
C ILE A 279 -23.38 8.55 -1.07
N ILE A 280 -24.68 8.30 -1.30
CA ILE A 280 -25.65 7.98 -0.25
C ILE A 280 -25.25 6.66 0.45
N ALA A 281 -24.83 5.64 -0.29
CA ALA A 281 -24.36 4.37 0.26
C ALA A 281 -23.07 4.55 1.08
N ALA A 282 -22.12 5.34 0.60
CA ALA A 282 -20.90 5.65 1.34
C ALA A 282 -21.19 6.39 2.66
N ILE A 283 -22.08 7.39 2.63
CA ILE A 283 -22.52 8.09 3.83
C ILE A 283 -23.20 7.10 4.79
N PHE A 284 -24.12 6.27 4.29
CA PHE A 284 -24.82 5.26 5.08
C PHE A 284 -23.84 4.30 5.78
N ILE A 285 -22.89 3.73 5.05
CA ILE A 285 -21.89 2.80 5.60
C ILE A 285 -21.01 3.51 6.62
N SER A 286 -20.56 4.74 6.31
CA SER A 286 -19.70 5.50 7.21
C SER A 286 -20.39 5.87 8.53
N ASP A 287 -21.66 6.29 8.49
CA ASP A 287 -22.44 6.60 9.69
C ASP A 287 -22.65 5.35 10.56
N ARG A 288 -22.76 4.16 9.94
CA ARG A 288 -22.89 2.89 10.67
C ARG A 288 -21.57 2.41 11.28
N LEU A 289 -20.46 2.70 10.63
CA LEU A 289 -19.15 2.33 11.14
C LEU A 289 -18.74 3.27 12.28
N ALA A 290 -18.97 4.58 12.13
CA ALA A 290 -18.51 5.63 13.05
C ALA A 290 -19.28 5.73 14.38
N THR A 291 -20.60 5.48 14.43
CA THR A 291 -21.40 5.85 15.62
C THR A 291 -21.47 4.77 16.72
N GLY A 292 -20.64 4.90 17.76
CA GLY A 292 -20.50 3.93 18.87
C GLY A 292 -21.75 3.61 19.72
N SER A 293 -22.85 4.37 19.64
CA SER A 293 -24.10 4.05 20.37
C SER A 293 -25.10 3.18 19.57
N GLY A 294 -24.80 2.89 18.30
CA GLY A 294 -25.62 2.09 17.41
C GLY A 294 -24.84 1.36 16.31
N SER A 295 -23.51 1.35 16.36
CA SER A 295 -22.63 0.62 15.46
C SER A 295 -22.72 -0.87 15.72
N ALA A 296 -22.56 -1.67 14.66
CA ALA A 296 -22.40 -3.12 14.78
C ALA A 296 -21.02 -3.51 15.33
N PHE A 297 -20.06 -2.57 15.33
CA PHE A 297 -18.67 -2.75 15.71
C PHE A 297 -18.22 -1.60 16.64
N GLU A 298 -17.57 -1.94 17.74
CA GLU A 298 -16.87 -0.95 18.57
C GLU A 298 -15.57 -0.59 17.85
N LEU A 299 -15.47 0.66 17.39
CA LEU A 299 -14.23 1.19 16.83
C LEU A 299 -13.23 1.45 17.95
N PRO A 300 -11.93 1.20 17.74
CA PRO A 300 -10.90 1.63 18.67
C PRO A 300 -10.92 3.18 18.80
N SER A 301 -10.70 3.69 20.01
CA SER A 301 -10.90 5.10 20.38
C SER A 301 -9.92 6.09 19.74
N ASP A 302 -8.98 5.62 18.92
CA ASP A 302 -7.95 6.38 18.22
C ASP A 302 -8.37 6.86 16.82
N ILE A 303 -9.49 6.35 16.27
CA ILE A 303 -9.99 6.73 14.95
C ILE A 303 -11.03 7.85 15.05
N GLU A 304 -10.72 9.01 14.49
CA GLU A 304 -11.70 10.10 14.34
C GLU A 304 -12.84 9.68 13.38
N GLU A 305 -14.09 9.76 13.86
CA GLU A 305 -15.31 9.48 13.08
C GLU A 305 -15.36 10.25 11.74
N GLY A 306 -14.83 11.47 11.72
CA GLY A 306 -14.75 12.32 10.52
C GLY A 306 -13.82 11.75 9.44
N SER A 307 -12.77 11.03 9.82
CA SER A 307 -11.83 10.41 8.89
C SER A 307 -12.48 9.26 8.12
N ILE A 308 -13.28 8.43 8.81
CA ILE A 308 -14.02 7.30 8.22
C ILE A 308 -14.97 7.81 7.13
N ARG A 309 -15.81 8.79 7.47
CA ARG A 309 -16.75 9.38 6.50
C ARG A 309 -16.02 9.95 5.29
N ARG A 310 -14.91 10.66 5.50
CA ARG A 310 -14.11 11.21 4.40
C ARG A 310 -13.60 10.12 3.46
N THR A 311 -13.06 9.02 3.99
CA THR A 311 -12.54 7.92 3.18
C THR A 311 -13.60 7.25 2.33
N PHE A 312 -14.77 6.93 2.91
CA PHE A 312 -15.89 6.34 2.16
C PHE A 312 -16.44 7.28 1.10
N VAL A 313 -16.59 8.57 1.40
CA VAL A 313 -17.06 9.57 0.44
C VAL A 313 -16.06 9.79 -0.69
N LEU A 314 -14.75 9.83 -0.39
CA LEU A 314 -13.71 9.90 -1.43
C LEU A 314 -13.72 8.67 -2.33
N GLY A 315 -13.89 7.47 -1.77
CA GLY A 315 -14.07 6.24 -2.54
C GLY A 315 -15.28 6.31 -3.47
N ALA A 316 -16.44 6.74 -2.96
CA ALA A 316 -17.63 6.93 -3.80
C ALA A 316 -17.42 7.98 -4.88
N LEU A 317 -16.68 9.05 -4.61
CA LEU A 317 -16.37 10.09 -5.60
C LEU A 317 -15.50 9.55 -6.73
N ILE A 318 -14.57 8.63 -6.44
CA ILE A 318 -13.80 7.92 -7.48
C ILE A 318 -14.74 7.10 -8.37
N PHE A 319 -15.68 6.34 -7.81
CA PHE A 319 -16.67 5.59 -8.59
C PHE A 319 -17.57 6.50 -9.43
N VAL A 320 -17.97 7.65 -8.90
CA VAL A 320 -18.75 8.65 -9.66
C VAL A 320 -17.93 9.19 -10.83
N ILE A 321 -16.66 9.54 -10.62
CA ILE A 321 -15.78 10.04 -11.68
C ILE A 321 -15.56 8.96 -12.75
N ASP A 322 -15.25 7.73 -12.34
CA ASP A 322 -15.05 6.60 -13.24
C ASP A 322 -16.28 6.36 -14.12
N HIS A 323 -17.46 6.26 -13.50
CA HIS A 323 -18.71 6.09 -14.24
C HIS A 323 -19.06 7.31 -15.10
N ALA A 324 -18.78 8.53 -14.63
CA ALA A 324 -18.99 9.74 -15.43
C ALA A 324 -18.07 9.78 -16.65
N LEU A 325 -16.83 9.32 -16.53
CA LEU A 325 -15.89 9.24 -17.65
C LEU A 325 -16.35 8.24 -18.70
N GLU A 326 -16.85 7.06 -18.31
CA GLU A 326 -17.47 6.10 -19.23
C GLU A 326 -18.58 6.74 -20.07
N HIS A 327 -19.44 7.55 -19.42
CA HIS A 327 -20.48 8.28 -20.13
C HIS A 327 -19.88 9.38 -21.02
N VAL A 328 -18.90 10.18 -20.55
CA VAL A 328 -18.21 11.24 -21.32
C VAL A 328 -17.60 10.72 -22.63
N PHE A 329 -17.00 9.53 -22.63
CA PHE A 329 -16.46 8.94 -23.86
C PHE A 329 -17.54 8.64 -24.92
N VAL A 330 -18.76 8.31 -24.48
CA VAL A 330 -19.92 8.15 -25.40
C VAL A 330 -20.35 9.51 -25.99
N PHE A 331 -20.19 10.63 -25.28
CA PHE A 331 -20.54 11.96 -25.83
C PHE A 331 -19.65 12.36 -27.01
N ASN A 332 -18.40 11.88 -27.07
CA ASN A 332 -17.44 12.26 -28.11
C ASN A 332 -17.61 11.46 -29.42
N GLU A 333 -18.34 10.34 -29.39
CA GLU A 333 -18.67 9.56 -30.60
C GLU A 333 -19.94 10.05 -31.32
N VAL A 334 -20.76 10.88 -30.67
CA VAL A 334 -22.05 11.36 -31.19
C VAL A 334 -21.96 12.77 -31.81
N SER A 335 -20.78 13.42 -31.74
CA SER A 335 -20.46 14.67 -32.46
C SER A 335 -19.76 14.41 -33.78
#